data_AF-A0A5N5QQQ1-F1
#
_entry.id   AF-A0A5N5QQQ1-F1
#
_cell.length_a   1.000
_cell.length_b   1.000
_cell.length_c   1.000
_cell.angle_alpha   90.00
_cell.angle_beta   90.00
_cell.angle_gamma   90.00
#
_symmetry.space_group_name_H-M   'P 1'
#
loop_
_entity.id
_entity.type
_entity.pdbx_description
1 polymer ?
#
loop_
_entity_poly.entity_id
_entity_poly.type
_entity_poly.pdbx_seq_one_letter_code
_entity_poly.pdbx_strand_id
1 'polypeptide(L)'
;MLCDQNREKLSIITESSRNLMQGKIPIHVSNGTAYVWSIDGEPALIQPPNTHPPRIDIDTIRVTHRICGTLSGTLPSVSQQNIFLGLPLTLLPEEVATLVDTGVACIVHDAHSHGSPTQEQLRHWAEVRRNTIQAELKDRTAASRAATLRVDTSDKAQQKRLEREARKAAQHQATITIPEPDTPAPAQTHTVHVPGPSSDLPWYDAQIFHTLGEARRAGVWEYPRDVKERAECAVFRDLWGKGNYLGPGIKFGGNYLVYPGDPLRFHSHFVASVHPTKTSLIRPMDIVAYGRLGTATKKVHLLCGYDDDTGAVTYFSIEWASFG
;
A
#
# COMPACT_ATOMS: atom_id res chain seq x y z
N MET A 1 32.39 14.54 12.36
CA MET A 1 31.98 15.85 12.92
C MET A 1 30.69 16.40 12.30
N LEU A 2 30.59 16.80 11.01
CA LEU A 2 29.27 17.13 10.41
C LEU A 2 28.35 15.91 10.18
N CYS A 3 28.94 14.71 10.03
CA CYS A 3 28.20 13.46 9.85
C CYS A 3 27.50 13.01 11.16
N ASP A 4 28.10 13.28 12.32
CA ASP A 4 27.59 12.82 13.62
C ASP A 4 26.44 13.70 14.13
N GLN A 5 26.49 15.02 13.91
CA GLN A 5 25.43 15.95 14.32
C GLN A 5 24.13 15.76 13.53
N ASN A 6 24.22 15.38 12.24
CA ASN A 6 23.03 15.01 11.47
C ASN A 6 22.46 13.66 11.92
N ARG A 7 23.32 12.74 12.36
CA ARG A 7 22.90 11.41 12.86
C ARG A 7 22.16 11.49 14.19
N GLU A 8 22.63 12.32 15.12
CA GLU A 8 21.94 12.59 16.39
C GLU A 8 20.58 13.26 16.15
N LYS A 9 20.50 14.26 15.27
CA LYS A 9 19.22 14.90 14.91
C LYS A 9 18.22 13.92 14.26
N LEU A 10 18.68 13.05 13.35
CA LEU A 10 17.85 12.02 12.72
C LEU A 10 17.33 10.98 13.73
N SER A 11 18.15 10.60 14.73
CA SER A 11 17.72 9.68 15.79
C SER A 11 16.68 10.30 16.72
N ILE A 12 16.80 11.59 17.03
CA ILE A 12 15.85 12.30 17.91
C ILE A 12 14.49 12.52 17.22
N ILE A 13 14.48 12.83 15.92
CA ILE A 13 13.23 13.04 15.15
C ILE A 13 12.45 11.74 14.98
N THR A 14 13.14 10.62 14.73
CA THR A 14 12.52 9.30 14.59
C THR A 14 11.99 8.76 15.93
N GLU A 15 12.67 9.03 17.04
CA GLU A 15 12.22 8.63 18.38
C GLU A 15 11.07 9.51 18.90
N SER A 16 11.10 10.82 18.63
CA SER A 16 10.02 11.76 18.96
C SER A 16 8.72 11.45 18.21
N SER A 17 8.81 11.13 16.91
CA SER A 17 7.65 10.74 16.11
C SER A 17 7.04 9.40 16.55
N ARG A 18 7.87 8.44 16.96
CA ARG A 18 7.42 7.14 17.49
C ARG A 18 6.74 7.26 18.86
N ASN A 19 7.23 8.18 19.71
CA ASN A 19 6.60 8.47 21.00
C ASN A 19 5.21 9.10 20.80
N LEU A 20 5.07 10.00 19.81
CA LEU A 20 3.79 10.63 19.42
C LEU A 20 2.74 9.59 18.98
N MET A 21 3.16 8.55 18.26
CA MET A 21 2.26 7.48 17.81
C MET A 21 1.89 6.47 18.90
N GLN A 22 2.53 6.52 20.08
CA GLN A 22 2.30 5.60 21.20
C GLN A 22 2.43 4.10 20.82
N GLY A 23 3.28 3.77 19.85
CA GLY A 23 3.42 2.41 19.33
C GLY A 23 2.28 1.93 18.42
N LYS A 24 1.34 2.80 18.05
CA LYS A 24 0.24 2.50 17.12
C LYS A 24 0.67 2.64 15.66
N ILE A 25 -0.02 1.92 14.78
CA ILE A 25 0.22 1.98 13.33
C ILE A 25 -0.36 3.27 12.74
N PRO A 26 0.45 4.10 12.05
CA PRO A 26 -0.06 5.32 11.42
C PRO A 26 -0.84 4.99 10.15
N ILE A 27 -2.11 5.39 10.13
CA ILE A 27 -2.98 5.37 8.95
C ILE A 27 -3.03 6.78 8.39
N HIS A 28 -2.39 6.99 7.24
CA HIS A 28 -2.33 8.27 6.55
C HIS A 28 -3.64 8.50 5.78
N VAL A 29 -4.37 9.54 6.14
CA VAL A 29 -5.63 9.90 5.49
C VAL A 29 -5.41 11.06 4.53
N SER A 30 -5.75 10.84 3.27
CA SER A 30 -5.72 11.84 2.21
C SER A 30 -6.97 11.70 1.35
N ASN A 31 -7.69 12.80 1.11
CA ASN A 31 -8.94 12.83 0.34
C ASN A 31 -9.96 11.76 0.77
N GLY A 32 -10.12 11.57 2.09
CA GLY A 32 -11.03 10.57 2.66
C GLY A 32 -10.61 9.10 2.46
N THR A 33 -9.43 8.85 1.88
CA THR A 33 -8.88 7.51 1.69
C THR A 33 -7.75 7.25 2.69
N ALA A 34 -7.74 6.06 3.27
CA ALA A 34 -6.78 5.64 4.29
C ALA A 34 -5.69 4.75 3.70
N TYR A 35 -4.44 5.13 3.94
CA TYR A 35 -3.26 4.46 3.41
C TYR A 35 -2.29 4.07 4.53
N VAL A 36 -1.64 2.92 4.35
CA VAL A 36 -0.48 2.52 5.14
C VAL A 36 0.69 2.29 4.17
N TRP A 37 1.83 2.88 4.51
CA TRP A 37 3.03 2.89 3.65
C TRP A 37 4.20 2.07 4.22
N SER A 38 4.17 1.72 5.50
CA SER A 38 5.29 1.05 6.16
C SER A 38 5.27 -0.48 5.96
N ILE A 39 6.36 -1.04 5.40
CA ILE A 39 6.55 -2.49 5.27
C ILE A 39 7.41 -3.06 6.40
N ASP A 40 8.22 -2.24 7.08
CA ASP A 40 9.11 -2.70 8.12
C ASP A 40 9.08 -1.66 9.24
N GLY A 41 8.89 -2.10 10.49
CA GLY A 41 9.29 -1.28 11.62
C GLY A 41 10.80 -1.09 11.53
N GLU A 42 11.26 -0.04 10.83
CA GLU A 42 12.67 0.26 10.59
C GLU A 42 13.47 -0.09 11.83
N PRO A 43 14.35 -1.11 11.78
CA PRO A 43 15.25 -1.36 12.89
C PRO A 43 16.06 -0.08 13.01
N ALA A 44 15.88 0.64 14.13
CA ALA A 44 16.79 1.73 14.43
C ALA A 44 18.20 1.13 14.28
N LEU A 45 19.04 1.73 13.44
CA LEU A 45 20.32 1.19 12.97
C LEU A 45 21.32 0.87 14.11
N ILE A 46 20.92 1.04 15.37
CA ILE A 46 21.63 0.67 16.59
C ILE A 46 20.57 0.23 17.61
N GLN A 47 20.26 -1.07 17.68
CA GLN A 47 19.57 -1.66 18.83
C GLN A 47 20.32 -2.90 19.31
N PRO A 48 20.33 -3.15 20.63
CA PRO A 48 20.98 -4.32 21.20
C PRO A 48 20.39 -5.62 20.60
N PRO A 49 21.18 -6.71 20.53
CA PRO A 49 20.86 -7.90 19.73
C PRO A 49 19.62 -8.72 20.14
N ASN A 50 18.72 -8.23 20.97
CA ASN A 50 17.50 -8.94 21.42
C ASN A 50 16.25 -8.07 21.61
N THR A 51 16.23 -6.83 21.11
CA THR A 51 15.00 -6.03 21.07
C THR A 51 14.44 -6.05 19.64
N HIS A 52 13.38 -6.83 19.43
CA HIS A 52 12.58 -6.65 18.22
C HIS A 52 11.86 -5.30 18.33
N PRO A 53 12.01 -4.38 17.36
CA PRO A 53 11.18 -3.18 17.35
C PRO A 53 9.71 -3.64 17.31
N PRO A 54 8.79 -2.93 18.03
CA PRO A 54 7.37 -3.19 17.87
C PRO A 54 7.05 -3.12 16.37
N ARG A 55 6.37 -4.15 15.86
CA ARG A 55 6.02 -4.24 14.45
C ARG A 55 4.90 -3.25 14.16
N ILE A 56 5.25 -2.09 13.61
CA ILE A 56 4.32 -1.02 13.23
C ILE A 56 4.15 -1.04 11.70
N ASP A 57 3.76 -2.19 11.16
CA ASP A 57 3.83 -2.47 9.73
C ASP A 57 2.57 -3.14 9.18
N ILE A 58 2.50 -3.18 7.85
CA ILE A 58 1.44 -3.84 7.10
C ILE A 58 1.37 -5.35 7.40
N ASP A 59 2.51 -5.99 7.69
CA ASP A 59 2.55 -7.40 8.09
C ASP A 59 1.71 -7.62 9.35
N THR A 60 1.85 -6.74 10.34
CA THR A 60 1.09 -6.79 11.59
C THR A 60 -0.40 -6.62 11.36
N ILE A 61 -0.80 -5.65 10.53
CA ILE A 61 -2.21 -5.45 10.15
C ILE A 61 -2.80 -6.73 9.53
N ARG A 62 -2.08 -7.34 8.58
CA ARG A 62 -2.58 -8.47 7.79
C ARG A 62 -2.52 -9.81 8.52
N VAL A 63 -1.40 -10.10 9.17
CA VAL A 63 -1.13 -11.39 9.81
C VAL A 63 -1.69 -11.44 11.22
N THR A 64 -1.43 -10.41 12.04
CA THR A 64 -1.83 -10.40 13.45
C THR A 64 -3.29 -9.98 13.60
N HIS A 65 -3.70 -8.93 12.91
CA HIS A 65 -5.05 -8.36 13.05
C HIS A 65 -6.05 -8.86 11.98
N ARG A 66 -5.64 -9.67 11.01
CA ARG A 66 -6.51 -10.20 9.93
C ARG A 66 -7.24 -9.13 9.11
N ILE A 67 -6.66 -7.93 9.05
CA ILE A 67 -7.17 -6.83 8.23
C ILE A 67 -6.45 -6.88 6.88
N CYS A 68 -7.18 -7.11 5.81
CA CYS A 68 -6.56 -7.49 4.54
C CYS A 68 -6.00 -6.31 3.77
N GLY A 69 -6.77 -5.21 3.73
CA GLY A 69 -6.54 -4.06 2.85
C GLY A 69 -6.45 -4.43 1.36
N THR A 70 -6.20 -3.43 0.52
CA THR A 70 -5.97 -3.57 -0.92
C THR A 70 -4.68 -2.86 -1.31
N LEU A 71 -3.67 -3.63 -1.72
CA LEU A 71 -2.44 -3.09 -2.28
C LEU A 71 -2.74 -2.42 -3.62
N SER A 72 -2.23 -1.19 -3.82
CA SER A 72 -2.63 -0.33 -4.96
C SER A 72 -1.45 0.15 -5.82
N GLY A 73 -0.19 -0.10 -5.43
CA GLY A 73 0.99 0.32 -6.19
C GLY A 73 1.39 -0.63 -7.31
N THR A 74 1.97 -0.11 -8.39
CA THR A 74 2.64 -0.94 -9.41
C THR A 74 4.12 -1.11 -9.07
N LEU A 75 4.72 -2.23 -9.48
CA LEU A 75 6.17 -2.41 -9.35
C LEU A 75 6.87 -1.55 -10.41
N PRO A 76 7.84 -0.68 -10.04
CA PRO A 76 8.51 0.21 -10.99
C PRO A 76 9.18 -0.50 -12.17
N SER A 77 9.63 -1.74 -11.97
CA SER A 77 10.27 -2.57 -13.00
C SER A 77 9.29 -3.30 -13.91
N VAL A 78 8.00 -3.37 -13.55
CA VAL A 78 6.98 -4.15 -14.28
C VAL A 78 5.67 -3.37 -14.35
N SER A 79 5.69 -2.25 -15.07
CA SER A 79 4.57 -1.29 -15.17
C SER A 79 3.28 -1.87 -15.77
N GLN A 80 3.33 -3.01 -16.47
CA GLN A 80 2.16 -3.70 -17.02
C GLN A 80 1.61 -4.81 -16.11
N GLN A 81 2.23 -5.07 -14.95
CA GLN A 81 1.77 -6.08 -14.02
C GLN A 81 0.68 -5.53 -13.08
N ASN A 82 -0.55 -6.00 -13.28
CA ASN A 82 -1.71 -5.66 -12.43
C ASN A 82 -2.14 -6.80 -11.49
N ILE A 83 -1.31 -7.85 -11.35
CA ILE A 83 -1.66 -9.06 -10.56
C ILE A 83 -1.11 -8.95 -9.13
N PHE A 84 0.17 -8.63 -8.97
CA PHE A 84 0.76 -8.33 -7.66
C PHE A 84 1.04 -6.84 -7.59
N LEU A 85 0.23 -6.15 -6.78
CA LEU A 85 0.39 -4.74 -6.48
C LEU A 85 1.23 -4.60 -5.20
N GLY A 86 2.00 -3.53 -5.13
CA GLY A 86 2.77 -3.12 -3.97
C GLY A 86 2.09 -2.00 -3.19
N LEU A 87 2.89 -1.27 -2.41
CA LEU A 87 2.43 -0.15 -1.60
C LEU A 87 1.81 0.99 -2.42
N PRO A 88 0.84 1.72 -1.85
CA PRO A 88 0.37 1.62 -0.47
C PRO A 88 -0.62 0.48 -0.24
N LEU A 89 -0.81 0.11 1.03
CA LEU A 89 -1.99 -0.64 1.46
C LEU A 89 -3.14 0.35 1.68
N THR A 90 -4.18 0.27 0.85
CA THR A 90 -5.41 1.04 1.02
C THR A 90 -6.38 0.26 1.91
N LEU A 91 -6.93 0.90 2.93
CA LEU A 91 -7.87 0.27 3.87
C LEU A 91 -9.32 0.64 3.55
N LEU A 92 -10.23 -0.31 3.80
CA LEU A 92 -11.66 -0.03 3.85
C LEU A 92 -12.00 0.83 5.08
N PRO A 93 -13.08 1.62 5.04
CA PRO A 93 -13.46 2.44 6.19
C PRO A 93 -13.72 1.64 7.48
N GLU A 94 -14.28 0.44 7.37
CA GLU A 94 -14.54 -0.48 8.49
C GLU A 94 -13.25 -1.08 9.06
N GLU A 95 -12.24 -1.30 8.21
CA GLU A 95 -10.91 -1.73 8.63
C GLU A 95 -10.24 -0.64 9.46
N VAL A 96 -10.30 0.62 9.00
CA VAL A 96 -9.80 1.79 9.75
C VAL A 96 -10.52 1.91 11.09
N ALA A 97 -11.86 1.87 11.09
CA ALA A 97 -12.65 1.97 12.30
C ALA A 97 -12.29 0.86 13.30
N THR A 98 -12.14 -0.38 12.83
CA THR A 98 -11.75 -1.52 13.67
C THR A 98 -10.35 -1.37 14.26
N LEU A 99 -9.37 -0.95 13.45
CA LEU A 99 -7.98 -0.78 13.91
C LEU A 99 -7.85 0.37 14.93
N VAL A 100 -8.58 1.46 14.74
CA VAL A 100 -8.55 2.60 15.68
C VAL A 100 -9.30 2.27 16.97
N ASP A 101 -10.51 1.70 16.89
CA ASP A 101 -11.31 1.35 18.07
C ASP A 101 -10.64 0.28 18.95
N THR A 102 -9.89 -0.65 18.34
CA THR A 102 -9.11 -1.66 19.08
C THR A 102 -7.77 -1.14 19.58
N GLY A 103 -7.44 0.13 19.31
CA GLY A 103 -6.20 0.77 19.77
C GLY A 103 -4.94 0.34 19.03
N VAL A 104 -5.07 -0.39 17.92
CA VAL A 104 -3.96 -0.89 17.10
C VAL A 104 -3.34 0.23 16.26
N ALA A 105 -4.19 1.14 15.76
CA ALA A 105 -3.79 2.19 14.84
C ALA A 105 -4.21 3.59 15.29
N CYS A 106 -3.61 4.59 14.68
CA CYS A 106 -3.98 6.00 14.81
C CYS A 106 -4.10 6.63 13.43
N ILE A 107 -4.86 7.72 13.33
CA ILE A 107 -5.09 8.43 12.08
C ILE A 107 -4.11 9.60 11.98
N VAL A 108 -3.48 9.76 10.82
CA VAL A 108 -2.59 10.89 10.50
C VAL A 108 -3.25 11.72 9.39
N HIS A 109 -3.43 13.02 9.61
CA HIS A 109 -3.94 13.91 8.57
C HIS A 109 -2.81 14.27 7.60
N ASP A 110 -2.74 13.57 6.46
CA ASP A 110 -1.57 13.63 5.59
C ASP A 110 -1.35 15.04 5.01
N ALA A 111 -2.39 15.67 4.47
CA ALA A 111 -2.31 17.03 3.92
C ALA A 111 -1.90 18.09 4.96
N HIS A 112 -2.48 18.06 6.16
CA HIS A 112 -2.16 19.01 7.22
C HIS A 112 -0.85 18.68 7.95
N SER A 113 -0.29 17.49 7.75
CA SER A 113 1.03 17.14 8.27
C SER A 113 2.17 17.72 7.42
N HIS A 114 1.88 18.23 6.23
CA HIS A 114 2.85 18.84 5.34
C HIS A 114 2.66 20.36 5.30
N GLY A 115 3.51 21.08 6.04
CA GLY A 115 3.57 22.53 6.03
C GLY A 115 4.21 23.09 4.76
N SER A 116 4.05 24.40 4.57
CA SER A 116 4.76 25.12 3.50
C SER A 116 6.22 25.37 3.92
N PRO A 117 7.21 24.90 3.16
CA PRO A 117 8.60 25.10 3.50
C PRO A 117 9.03 26.56 3.30
N THR A 118 9.96 27.03 4.15
CA THR A 118 10.60 28.33 3.95
C THR A 118 11.55 28.29 2.76
N GLN A 119 11.87 29.47 2.21
CA GLN A 119 12.82 29.56 1.09
C GLN A 119 14.21 29.02 1.47
N GLU A 120 14.62 29.18 2.72
CA GLU A 120 15.88 28.65 3.23
C GLU A 120 15.85 27.12 3.33
N GLN A 121 14.78 26.53 3.88
CA GLN A 121 14.59 25.08 3.93
C GLN A 121 14.60 24.47 2.53
N LEU A 122 13.93 25.12 1.56
CA LEU A 122 13.95 24.68 0.15
C LEU A 122 15.35 24.74 -0.47
N ARG A 123 16.11 25.82 -0.22
CA ARG A 123 17.50 25.94 -0.71
C ARG A 123 18.38 24.84 -0.14
N HIS A 124 18.29 24.62 1.17
CA HIS A 124 19.04 23.58 1.86
C HIS A 124 18.69 22.18 1.32
N TRP A 125 17.40 21.87 1.23
CA TRP A 125 16.93 20.60 0.65
C TRP A 125 17.44 20.41 -0.79
N ALA A 126 17.35 21.45 -1.63
CA ALA A 126 17.80 21.38 -3.01
C ALA A 126 19.32 21.18 -3.12
N GLU A 127 20.10 21.75 -2.19
CA GLU A 127 21.54 21.53 -2.11
C GLU A 127 21.89 20.10 -1.69
N VAL A 128 21.30 19.61 -0.59
CA VAL A 128 21.48 18.23 -0.13
C VAL A 128 21.09 17.24 -1.24
N ARG A 129 19.96 17.50 -1.90
CA ARG A 129 19.48 16.67 -3.00
C ARG A 129 20.43 16.67 -4.18
N ARG A 130 20.92 17.84 -4.60
CA ARG A 130 21.89 17.96 -5.70
C ARG A 130 23.18 17.20 -5.40
N ASN A 131 23.70 17.34 -4.18
CA ASN A 131 24.92 16.65 -3.76
C ASN A 131 24.73 15.13 -3.75
N THR A 132 23.57 14.65 -3.27
CA THR A 132 23.21 13.22 -3.27
C THR A 132 23.14 12.66 -4.70
N ILE A 133 22.43 13.36 -5.60
CA ILE A 133 22.33 12.95 -7.01
C ILE A 133 23.71 12.93 -7.68
N GLN A 134 24.56 13.92 -7.43
CA GLN A 134 25.92 13.95 -7.97
C GLN A 134 26.78 12.79 -7.46
N ALA A 135 26.63 12.41 -6.20
CA ALA A 135 27.31 11.24 -5.63
C ALA A 135 26.81 9.94 -6.29
N GLU A 136 25.49 9.74 -6.39
CA GLU A 136 24.88 8.57 -7.06
C GLU A 136 25.35 8.43 -8.52
N LEU A 137 25.46 9.54 -9.26
CA LEU A 137 25.96 9.54 -10.64
C LEU A 137 27.45 9.19 -10.71
N LYS A 138 28.28 9.71 -9.79
CA LYS A 138 29.71 9.35 -9.71
C LYS A 138 29.89 7.87 -9.41
N ASP A 139 29.13 7.32 -8.47
CA ASP A 139 29.22 5.90 -8.10
C ASP A 139 28.75 5.00 -9.25
N ARG A 140 27.67 5.35 -9.96
CA ARG A 140 27.21 4.61 -11.15
C ARG A 140 28.21 4.66 -12.29
N THR A 141 28.82 5.81 -12.56
CA THR A 141 29.83 5.93 -13.62
C THR A 141 31.09 5.14 -13.27
N ALA A 142 31.52 5.15 -12.01
CA ALA A 142 32.60 4.30 -11.52
C ALA A 142 32.26 2.81 -11.64
N ALA A 143 31.07 2.39 -11.22
CA ALA A 143 30.60 1.01 -11.34
C ALA A 143 30.48 0.55 -12.80
N SER A 144 30.00 1.40 -13.70
CA SER A 144 29.94 1.12 -15.14
C SER A 144 31.33 0.98 -15.77
N ARG A 145 32.28 1.85 -15.39
CA ARG A 145 33.69 1.72 -15.79
C ARG A 145 34.29 0.41 -15.28
N ALA A 146 34.06 0.08 -14.01
CA ALA A 146 34.53 -1.17 -13.42
C ALA A 146 33.89 -2.41 -14.08
N ALA A 147 32.60 -2.37 -14.44
CA ALA A 147 31.92 -3.43 -15.16
C ALA A 147 32.46 -3.60 -16.60
N THR A 148 32.75 -2.49 -17.29
CA THR A 148 33.39 -2.51 -18.62
C THR A 148 34.79 -3.11 -18.56
N LEU A 149 35.56 -2.79 -17.51
CA LEU A 149 36.89 -3.36 -17.27
C LEU A 149 36.84 -4.84 -16.84
N ARG A 150 35.73 -5.30 -16.26
CA ARG A 150 35.47 -6.70 -15.90
C ARG A 150 34.88 -7.53 -17.03
N VAL A 151 34.74 -6.97 -18.24
CA VAL A 151 34.42 -7.75 -19.42
C VAL A 151 35.54 -8.77 -19.64
N ASP A 152 35.20 -10.04 -19.44
CA ASP A 152 36.06 -11.21 -19.54
C ASP A 152 37.00 -11.11 -20.77
N THR A 153 38.30 -10.85 -20.52
CA THR A 153 39.36 -10.79 -21.54
C THR A 153 39.84 -12.17 -21.96
N SER A 154 39.03 -13.21 -21.75
CA SER A 154 39.27 -14.54 -22.29
C SER A 154 39.17 -14.53 -23.82
N ASP A 155 40.17 -15.08 -24.49
CA ASP A 155 40.26 -15.17 -25.97
C ASP A 155 38.99 -15.76 -26.61
N LYS A 156 38.31 -16.68 -25.90
CA LYS A 156 37.04 -17.28 -26.34
C LYS A 156 35.89 -16.27 -26.42
N ALA A 157 35.84 -15.29 -25.53
CA ALA A 157 34.82 -14.25 -25.54
C ALA A 157 35.07 -13.22 -26.65
N GLN A 158 36.33 -12.96 -26.98
CA GLN A 158 36.73 -12.09 -28.10
C GLN A 158 36.44 -12.73 -29.46
N GLN A 159 36.78 -14.01 -29.65
CA GLN A 159 36.44 -14.74 -30.90
C GLN A 159 34.95 -14.76 -31.18
N LYS A 160 34.11 -14.99 -30.14
CA LYS A 160 32.64 -15.03 -30.29
C LYS A 160 32.03 -13.66 -30.58
N ARG A 161 32.71 -12.55 -30.22
CA ARG A 161 32.32 -11.18 -30.59
C ARG A 161 32.67 -10.89 -32.04
N LEU A 162 33.89 -11.22 -32.47
CA LEU A 162 34.34 -11.07 -33.86
C LEU A 162 33.46 -11.89 -34.82
N GLU A 163 33.06 -13.11 -34.45
CA GLU A 163 32.12 -13.92 -35.25
C GLU A 163 30.73 -13.26 -35.40
N ARG A 164 30.22 -12.65 -34.32
CA ARG A 164 28.94 -11.93 -34.35
C ARG A 164 29.01 -10.66 -35.20
N GLU A 165 30.13 -9.94 -35.12
CA GLU A 165 30.39 -8.74 -35.92
C GLU A 165 30.57 -9.09 -37.40
N ALA A 166 31.32 -10.14 -37.73
CA ALA A 166 31.46 -10.65 -39.09
C ALA A 166 30.11 -11.09 -39.68
N ARG A 167 29.26 -11.76 -38.88
CA ARG A 167 27.91 -12.15 -39.29
C ARG A 167 26.98 -10.94 -39.51
N LYS A 168 27.12 -9.89 -38.70
CA LYS A 168 26.38 -8.62 -38.91
C LYS A 168 26.90 -7.87 -40.14
N ALA A 169 28.21 -7.84 -40.37
CA ALA A 169 28.82 -7.22 -41.54
C ALA A 169 28.40 -7.91 -42.84
N ALA A 170 28.32 -9.25 -42.83
CA ALA A 170 27.79 -10.03 -43.96
C ALA A 170 26.30 -9.76 -44.23
N GLN A 171 25.52 -9.42 -43.21
CA GLN A 171 24.11 -9.02 -43.37
C GLN A 171 23.93 -7.59 -43.92
N HIS A 172 24.92 -6.70 -43.76
CA HIS A 172 24.84 -5.31 -44.24
C HIS A 172 25.24 -5.13 -45.71
N GLN A 173 25.75 -6.16 -46.39
CA GLN A 173 26.08 -6.09 -47.82
C GLN A 173 24.86 -6.18 -48.77
N ALA A 174 23.63 -6.26 -48.24
CA ALA A 174 22.40 -6.37 -49.03
C ALA A 174 21.38 -5.23 -48.80
N THR A 175 21.79 -4.07 -48.29
CA THR A 175 20.87 -2.93 -48.14
C THR A 175 21.55 -1.63 -48.54
N ILE A 176 20.93 -0.92 -49.49
CA ILE A 176 21.34 0.40 -49.98
C ILE A 176 21.11 1.41 -48.84
N THR A 177 22.20 2.03 -48.39
CA THR A 177 22.21 3.01 -47.32
C THR A 177 21.72 4.38 -47.82
N ILE A 178 20.54 4.81 -47.37
CA ILE A 178 20.14 6.22 -47.39
C ILE A 178 20.82 6.85 -46.16
N PRO A 179 21.50 8.01 -46.26
CA PRO A 179 22.09 8.65 -45.09
C PRO A 179 20.97 9.13 -44.16
N GLU A 180 20.83 8.47 -43.01
CA GLU A 180 19.99 8.98 -41.91
C GLU A 180 20.57 10.31 -41.41
N PRO A 181 19.71 11.30 -41.10
CA PRO A 181 20.15 12.51 -40.43
C PRO A 181 20.77 12.16 -39.08
N ASP A 182 21.85 12.87 -38.71
CA ASP A 182 22.53 12.76 -37.41
C ASP A 182 21.50 12.84 -36.28
N THR A 183 21.11 11.67 -35.78
CA THR A 183 20.26 11.58 -34.60
C THR A 183 21.18 11.88 -33.43
N PRO A 184 20.97 12.98 -32.66
CA PRO A 184 21.78 13.25 -31.49
C PRO A 184 21.74 12.01 -30.59
N ALA A 185 22.91 11.57 -30.13
CA ALA A 185 23.06 10.40 -29.28
C ALA A 185 21.98 10.43 -28.19
N PRO A 186 21.25 9.32 -27.94
CA PRO A 186 20.15 9.32 -26.98
C PRO A 186 20.68 9.84 -25.65
N ALA A 187 20.10 10.95 -25.17
CA ALA A 187 20.45 11.53 -23.88
C ALA A 187 20.45 10.41 -22.84
N GLN A 188 21.58 10.21 -22.15
CA GLN A 188 21.69 9.13 -21.18
C GLN A 188 20.61 9.32 -20.12
N THR A 189 19.61 8.44 -20.13
CA THR A 189 18.53 8.47 -19.16
C THR A 189 19.05 7.89 -17.85
N HIS A 190 19.18 8.73 -16.83
CA HIS A 190 19.64 8.31 -15.52
C HIS A 190 18.45 8.11 -14.58
N THR A 191 18.30 6.90 -14.06
CA THR A 191 17.45 6.66 -12.88
C THR A 191 18.07 7.35 -11.67
N VAL A 192 17.34 8.28 -11.07
CA VAL A 192 17.70 8.95 -9.83
C VAL A 192 16.84 8.38 -8.70
N HIS A 193 17.45 8.01 -7.58
CA HIS A 193 16.68 7.47 -6.45
C HIS A 193 16.03 8.63 -5.68
N VAL A 194 14.70 8.69 -5.63
CA VAL A 194 13.97 9.67 -4.81
C VAL A 194 13.60 8.98 -3.49
N PRO A 195 14.04 9.50 -2.32
CA PRO A 195 13.61 8.96 -1.04
C PRO A 195 12.08 8.96 -0.93
N GLY A 196 11.50 7.84 -0.50
CA GLY A 196 10.06 7.70 -0.29
C GLY A 196 9.53 8.41 0.96
N PRO A 197 10.21 8.36 2.12
CA PRO A 197 9.73 9.01 3.33
C PRO A 197 9.85 10.54 3.29
N SER A 198 8.79 11.23 3.70
CA SER A 198 8.77 12.68 3.93
C SER A 198 8.85 13.07 5.40
N SER A 199 8.87 12.10 6.31
CA SER A 199 8.81 12.31 7.77
C SER A 199 10.00 13.09 8.34
N ASP A 200 11.15 13.04 7.67
CA ASP A 200 12.38 13.70 8.12
C ASP A 200 12.49 15.14 7.57
N LEU A 201 11.52 15.60 6.79
CA LEU A 201 11.55 16.93 6.20
C LEU A 201 11.28 18.00 7.27
N PRO A 202 12.00 19.14 7.27
CA PRO A 202 11.81 20.20 8.25
C PRO A 202 10.41 20.85 8.28
N TRP A 203 9.61 20.62 7.25
CA TRP A 203 8.24 21.12 7.10
C TRP A 203 7.19 20.01 7.27
N TYR A 204 7.60 18.84 7.76
CA TYR A 204 6.69 17.79 8.16
C TYR A 204 6.44 17.87 9.67
N ASP A 205 5.17 17.95 10.06
CA ASP A 205 4.71 17.94 11.45
C ASP A 205 3.44 17.10 11.57
N ALA A 206 3.58 15.88 12.09
CA ALA A 206 2.51 14.88 12.06
C ALA A 206 1.29 15.30 12.89
N GLN A 207 0.13 15.43 12.23
CA GLN A 207 -1.16 15.67 12.89
C GLN A 207 -1.85 14.34 13.17
N ILE A 208 -1.79 13.88 14.42
CA ILE A 208 -2.18 12.52 14.83
C ILE A 208 -3.45 12.54 15.68
N PHE A 209 -4.33 11.56 15.45
CA PHE A 209 -5.56 11.33 16.20
C PHE A 209 -5.64 9.87 16.63
N HIS A 210 -5.82 9.62 17.93
CA HIS A 210 -5.80 8.28 18.49
C HIS A 210 -7.18 7.63 18.57
N THR A 211 -8.25 8.42 18.41
CA THR A 211 -9.64 7.93 18.41
C THR A 211 -10.41 8.45 17.20
N LEU A 212 -11.43 7.71 16.76
CA LEU A 212 -12.33 8.16 15.70
C LEU A 212 -13.05 9.47 16.06
N GLY A 213 -13.33 9.70 17.36
CA GLY A 213 -13.95 10.92 17.83
C GLY A 213 -13.07 12.16 17.67
N GLU A 214 -11.76 12.03 17.93
CA GLU A 214 -10.77 13.10 17.67
C GLU A 214 -10.64 13.38 16.18
N ALA A 215 -10.47 12.32 15.38
CA ALA A 215 -10.34 12.42 13.94
C ALA A 215 -11.57 13.07 13.28
N ARG A 216 -12.78 12.77 13.80
CA ARG A 216 -14.03 13.41 13.37
C ARG A 216 -14.08 14.90 13.71
N ARG A 217 -13.71 15.29 14.94
CA ARG A 217 -13.70 16.71 15.33
C ARG A 217 -12.71 17.53 14.50
N ALA A 218 -11.61 16.91 14.06
CA ALA A 218 -10.63 17.52 13.18
C ALA A 218 -11.03 17.51 11.69
N GLY A 219 -12.15 16.88 11.33
CA GLY A 219 -12.62 16.80 9.94
C GLY A 219 -11.77 15.91 9.03
N VAL A 220 -10.83 15.13 9.57
CA VAL A 220 -9.98 14.23 8.77
C VAL A 220 -10.69 12.92 8.45
N TRP A 221 -11.53 12.43 9.36
CA TRP A 221 -12.20 11.14 9.21
C TRP A 221 -13.60 11.17 9.83
N GLU A 222 -14.62 11.07 9.00
CA GLU A 222 -16.00 11.19 9.48
C GLU A 222 -16.67 9.83 9.72
N TYR A 223 -16.23 8.77 9.02
CA TYR A 223 -16.83 7.43 9.06
C TYR A 223 -16.70 6.77 10.45
N PRO A 224 -17.73 6.06 10.97
CA PRO A 224 -19.08 5.93 10.43
C PRO A 224 -20.01 7.08 10.87
N ARG A 225 -20.75 7.67 9.95
CA ARG A 225 -21.56 8.90 10.14
C ARG A 225 -23.04 8.61 10.38
N ASP A 226 -23.60 7.70 9.59
CA ASP A 226 -25.03 7.40 9.58
C ASP A 226 -25.32 5.96 10.02
N VAL A 227 -26.61 5.59 10.02
CA VAL A 227 -27.05 4.24 10.43
C VAL A 227 -26.46 3.17 9.51
N LYS A 228 -26.34 3.45 8.21
CA LYS A 228 -25.81 2.51 7.21
C LYS A 228 -24.34 2.22 7.48
N GLU A 229 -23.53 3.26 7.63
CA GLU A 229 -22.10 3.12 7.91
C GLU A 229 -21.85 2.47 9.29
N ARG A 230 -22.71 2.75 10.29
CA ARG A 230 -22.64 2.04 11.58
C ARG A 230 -22.97 0.55 11.46
N ALA A 231 -23.97 0.20 10.65
CA ALA A 231 -24.31 -1.20 10.38
C ALA A 231 -23.17 -1.93 9.65
N GLU A 232 -22.54 -1.27 8.67
CA GLU A 232 -21.37 -1.78 7.95
C GLU A 232 -20.21 -2.08 8.92
N CYS A 233 -19.86 -1.12 9.79
CA CYS A 233 -18.91 -1.34 10.88
C CYS A 233 -19.28 -2.52 11.79
N ALA A 234 -20.53 -2.59 12.23
CA ALA A 234 -21.00 -3.63 13.15
C ALA A 234 -20.90 -5.02 12.52
N VAL A 235 -21.39 -5.18 11.27
CA VAL A 235 -21.31 -6.44 10.52
C VAL A 235 -19.86 -6.84 10.25
N PHE A 236 -19.02 -5.88 9.83
CA PHE A 236 -17.60 -6.13 9.59
C PHE A 236 -16.94 -6.67 10.86
N ARG A 237 -17.13 -5.97 11.99
CA ARG A 237 -16.52 -6.32 13.27
C ARG A 237 -17.02 -7.65 13.81
N ASP A 238 -18.30 -7.97 13.66
CA ASP A 238 -18.87 -9.23 14.11
C ASP A 238 -18.33 -10.42 13.27
N LEU A 239 -18.30 -10.29 11.94
CA LEU A 239 -17.70 -11.31 11.05
C LEU A 239 -16.21 -11.49 11.30
N TRP A 240 -15.47 -10.38 11.46
CA TRP A 240 -14.03 -10.39 11.78
C TRP A 240 -13.75 -11.00 13.16
N GLY A 241 -14.57 -10.68 14.16
CA GLY A 241 -14.50 -11.21 15.52
C GLY A 241 -14.74 -12.73 15.57
N LYS A 242 -15.51 -13.26 14.63
CA LYS A 242 -15.69 -14.71 14.40
C LYS A 242 -14.50 -15.41 13.72
N GLY A 243 -13.40 -14.69 13.48
CA GLY A 243 -12.17 -15.24 12.91
C GLY A 243 -12.10 -15.23 11.38
N ASN A 244 -13.07 -14.59 10.71
CA ASN A 244 -13.04 -14.48 9.25
C ASN A 244 -12.06 -13.39 8.79
N TYR A 245 -11.60 -13.55 7.56
CA TYR A 245 -10.94 -12.48 6.81
C TYR A 245 -11.97 -11.84 5.87
N LEU A 246 -11.92 -10.51 5.75
CA LEU A 246 -12.88 -9.75 4.96
C LEU A 246 -12.15 -8.95 3.89
N GLY A 247 -12.77 -8.85 2.72
CA GLY A 247 -12.30 -8.01 1.61
C GLY A 247 -13.46 -7.38 0.85
N PRO A 248 -13.19 -6.45 -0.10
CA PRO A 248 -14.25 -5.74 -0.81
C PRO A 248 -15.12 -6.68 -1.65
N GLY A 249 -16.44 -6.61 -1.42
CA GLY A 249 -17.44 -7.46 -2.08
C GLY A 249 -18.00 -6.94 -3.40
N ILE A 250 -17.66 -5.71 -3.80
CA ILE A 250 -18.35 -4.99 -4.89
C ILE A 250 -18.37 -5.75 -6.22
N LYS A 251 -17.29 -6.48 -6.56
CA LYS A 251 -17.20 -7.30 -7.78
C LYS A 251 -18.14 -8.51 -7.78
N PHE A 252 -18.66 -8.86 -6.61
CA PHE A 252 -19.56 -10.00 -6.38
C PHE A 252 -20.94 -9.54 -5.87
N GLY A 253 -21.25 -8.25 -5.97
CA GLY A 253 -22.57 -7.69 -5.66
C GLY A 253 -22.94 -7.71 -4.17
N GLY A 254 -21.95 -7.58 -3.29
CA GLY A 254 -22.17 -7.35 -1.85
C GLY A 254 -21.18 -6.35 -1.27
N ASN A 255 -21.29 -6.08 0.02
CA ASN A 255 -20.37 -5.24 0.77
C ASN A 255 -19.02 -5.94 0.96
N TYR A 256 -19.03 -7.21 1.37
CA TYR A 256 -17.82 -7.94 1.72
C TYR A 256 -17.74 -9.33 1.09
N LEU A 257 -16.54 -9.77 0.77
CA LEU A 257 -16.20 -11.18 0.63
C LEU A 257 -15.76 -11.71 1.99
N VAL A 258 -16.31 -12.85 2.40
CA VAL A 258 -15.98 -13.48 3.68
C VAL A 258 -15.19 -14.76 3.44
N TYR A 259 -13.98 -14.79 3.98
CA TYR A 259 -13.03 -15.88 3.81
C TYR A 259 -12.80 -16.60 5.14
N PRO A 260 -12.68 -17.95 5.13
CA PRO A 260 -12.37 -18.73 6.33
C PRO A 260 -10.89 -18.60 6.77
N GLY A 261 -10.05 -17.93 5.97
CA GLY A 261 -8.62 -17.76 6.18
C GLY A 261 -8.05 -16.70 5.25
N ASP A 262 -6.74 -16.53 5.23
CA ASP A 262 -6.04 -15.53 4.40
C ASP A 262 -6.50 -15.60 2.93
N PRO A 263 -7.00 -14.50 2.32
CA PRO A 263 -7.45 -14.46 0.93
C PRO A 263 -6.39 -14.88 -0.11
N LEU A 264 -5.10 -14.89 0.24
CA LEU A 264 -4.03 -15.41 -0.61
C LEU A 264 -4.01 -16.95 -0.69
N ARG A 265 -4.65 -17.63 0.26
CA ARG A 265 -4.69 -19.10 0.38
C ARG A 265 -6.09 -19.68 0.28
N PHE A 266 -7.12 -18.87 0.52
CA PHE A 266 -8.51 -19.30 0.57
C PHE A 266 -9.37 -18.53 -0.43
N HIS A 267 -10.37 -19.22 -1.00
CA HIS A 267 -11.47 -18.55 -1.68
C HIS A 267 -12.54 -18.13 -0.67
N SER A 268 -13.22 -17.01 -0.93
CA SER A 268 -14.34 -16.59 -0.09
C SER A 268 -15.50 -17.58 -0.20
N HIS A 269 -16.08 -17.93 0.95
CA HIS A 269 -17.27 -18.78 1.04
C HIS A 269 -18.54 -17.96 0.85
N PHE A 270 -18.55 -16.75 1.43
CA PHE A 270 -19.72 -15.87 1.38
C PHE A 270 -19.45 -14.58 0.63
N VAL A 271 -20.53 -14.05 0.05
CA VAL A 271 -20.66 -12.63 -0.30
C VAL A 271 -21.67 -12.04 0.67
N ALA A 272 -21.27 -11.08 1.49
CA ALA A 272 -22.10 -10.47 2.51
C ALA A 272 -22.69 -9.15 2.05
N SER A 273 -24.00 -8.96 2.27
CA SER A 273 -24.72 -7.70 2.05
C SER A 273 -25.31 -7.19 3.35
N VAL A 274 -25.06 -5.92 3.68
CA VAL A 274 -25.48 -5.29 4.93
C VAL A 274 -26.86 -4.66 4.79
N HIS A 275 -27.77 -5.01 5.70
CA HIS A 275 -29.10 -4.43 5.85
C HIS A 275 -29.13 -3.55 7.10
N PRO A 276 -29.15 -2.21 6.96
CA PRO A 276 -28.87 -1.28 8.06
C PRO A 276 -29.84 -1.22 9.23
N THR A 277 -31.06 -1.74 9.08
CA THR A 277 -32.10 -1.66 10.12
C THR A 277 -32.98 -2.90 10.07
N LYS A 278 -33.71 -3.19 11.15
CA LYS A 278 -34.75 -4.23 11.18
C LYS A 278 -35.82 -4.05 10.09
N THR A 279 -36.06 -2.81 9.68
CA THR A 279 -37.07 -2.42 8.69
C THR A 279 -36.51 -2.28 7.27
N SER A 280 -35.24 -2.62 7.06
CA SER A 280 -34.63 -2.54 5.74
C SER A 280 -35.39 -3.42 4.75
N LEU A 281 -35.99 -2.79 3.75
CA LEU A 281 -36.76 -3.49 2.72
C LEU A 281 -35.82 -4.27 1.81
N ILE A 282 -36.14 -5.55 1.60
CA ILE A 282 -35.47 -6.41 0.61
C ILE A 282 -36.50 -6.68 -0.49
N ARG A 283 -36.20 -6.25 -1.72
CA ARG A 283 -37.12 -6.50 -2.84
C ARG A 283 -36.99 -7.97 -3.26
N PRO A 284 -38.07 -8.60 -3.73
CA PRO A 284 -37.99 -9.97 -4.27
C PRO A 284 -36.92 -10.12 -5.36
N MET A 285 -36.74 -9.08 -6.18
CA MET A 285 -35.69 -9.04 -7.22
C MET A 285 -34.27 -9.01 -6.66
N ASP A 286 -34.06 -8.44 -5.47
CA ASP A 286 -32.75 -8.45 -4.81
C ASP A 286 -32.40 -9.87 -4.39
N ILE A 287 -33.36 -10.61 -3.82
CA ILE A 287 -33.19 -12.03 -3.45
C ILE A 287 -32.82 -12.88 -4.68
N VAL A 288 -33.51 -12.65 -5.81
CA VAL A 288 -33.20 -13.34 -7.08
C VAL A 288 -31.79 -13.00 -7.57
N ALA A 289 -31.39 -11.74 -7.51
CA ALA A 289 -30.06 -11.29 -7.92
C ALA A 289 -28.96 -11.88 -7.01
N TYR A 290 -29.15 -11.86 -5.70
CA TYR A 290 -28.26 -12.43 -4.71
C TYR A 290 -28.04 -13.92 -4.92
N GLY A 291 -29.12 -14.69 -5.11
CA GLY A 291 -29.02 -16.12 -5.41
C GLY A 291 -28.29 -16.40 -6.73
N ARG A 292 -28.63 -15.68 -7.80
CA ARG A 292 -27.99 -15.86 -9.12
C ARG A 292 -26.48 -15.58 -9.06
N LEU A 293 -26.07 -14.49 -8.41
CA LEU A 293 -24.67 -14.08 -8.34
C LEU A 293 -23.83 -14.97 -7.43
N GLY A 294 -24.42 -15.41 -6.31
CA GLY A 294 -23.83 -16.43 -5.44
C GLY A 294 -23.54 -17.73 -6.20
N THR A 295 -24.56 -18.32 -6.83
CA THR A 295 -24.43 -19.56 -7.61
C THR A 295 -23.39 -19.42 -8.74
N ALA A 296 -23.44 -18.35 -9.53
CA ALA A 296 -22.51 -18.14 -10.64
C ALA A 296 -21.04 -18.06 -10.20
N THR A 297 -20.79 -17.60 -8.97
CA THR A 297 -19.45 -17.43 -8.41
C THR A 297 -19.07 -18.52 -7.40
N LYS A 298 -19.92 -19.55 -7.24
CA LYS A 298 -19.78 -20.65 -6.28
C LYS A 298 -19.62 -20.15 -4.85
N LYS A 299 -20.49 -19.21 -4.44
CA LYS A 299 -20.54 -18.59 -3.11
C LYS A 299 -21.96 -18.62 -2.57
N VAL A 300 -22.09 -18.61 -1.25
CA VAL A 300 -23.37 -18.42 -0.57
C VAL A 300 -23.56 -16.92 -0.34
N HIS A 301 -24.74 -16.38 -0.67
CA HIS A 301 -25.01 -14.96 -0.38
C HIS A 301 -25.51 -14.83 1.06
N LEU A 302 -24.88 -13.95 1.84
CA LEU A 302 -25.13 -13.77 3.27
C LEU A 302 -25.79 -12.41 3.50
N LEU A 303 -27.08 -12.40 3.85
CA LEU A 303 -27.78 -11.22 4.31
C LEU A 303 -27.39 -10.96 5.76
N CYS A 304 -26.85 -9.78 6.04
CA CYS A 304 -26.39 -9.37 7.36
C CYS A 304 -27.32 -8.27 7.88
N GLY A 305 -28.27 -8.63 8.75
CA GLY A 305 -29.21 -7.69 9.36
C GLY A 305 -28.60 -7.02 10.59
N TYR A 306 -28.64 -5.69 10.64
CA TYR A 306 -28.25 -4.91 11.80
C TYR A 306 -29.49 -4.36 12.53
N ASP A 307 -29.49 -4.51 13.84
CA ASP A 307 -30.47 -3.90 14.74
C ASP A 307 -29.86 -2.63 15.35
N ASP A 308 -30.35 -1.47 14.95
CA ASP A 308 -29.84 -0.18 15.41
C ASP A 308 -30.24 0.18 16.84
N ASP A 309 -31.26 -0.48 17.39
CA ASP A 309 -31.67 -0.30 18.79
C ASP A 309 -30.73 -1.08 19.73
N THR A 310 -30.39 -2.33 19.37
CA THR A 310 -29.65 -3.25 20.25
C THR A 310 -28.17 -3.39 19.89
N GLY A 311 -27.78 -2.97 18.68
CA GLY A 311 -26.46 -3.22 18.11
C GLY A 311 -26.24 -4.66 17.64
N ALA A 312 -27.26 -5.52 17.65
CA ALA A 312 -27.14 -6.92 17.29
C ALA A 312 -26.99 -7.13 15.78
N VAL A 313 -26.19 -8.14 15.40
CA VAL A 313 -26.03 -8.57 14.01
C VAL A 313 -26.62 -9.97 13.82
N THR A 314 -27.45 -10.14 12.81
CA THR A 314 -28.09 -11.40 12.43
C THR A 314 -27.74 -11.78 11.00
N TYR A 315 -27.80 -13.07 10.69
CA TYR A 315 -27.34 -13.61 9.43
C TYR A 315 -28.36 -14.58 8.82
N PHE A 316 -28.61 -14.43 7.52
CA PHE A 316 -29.41 -15.36 6.74
C PHE A 316 -28.66 -15.70 5.45
N SER A 317 -28.54 -16.98 5.12
CA SER A 317 -27.97 -17.41 3.85
C SER A 317 -29.05 -17.56 2.78
N ILE A 318 -28.74 -17.14 1.56
CA ILE A 318 -29.51 -17.45 0.37
C ILE A 318 -28.71 -18.43 -0.46
N GLU A 319 -29.32 -19.58 -0.73
CA GLU A 319 -28.83 -20.58 -1.65
C GLU A 319 -29.93 -20.89 -2.67
N TRP A 320 -29.56 -20.95 -3.95
CA TRP A 320 -30.50 -21.32 -4.98
C TRP A 320 -30.76 -22.82 -4.91
N ALA A 321 -32.00 -23.22 -4.66
CA ALA A 321 -32.38 -24.61 -4.67
C ALA A 321 -32.35 -25.15 -6.12
N SER A 322 -31.36 -26.01 -6.43
CA SER A 322 -31.18 -26.79 -7.68
C SER A 322 -30.46 -26.06 -8.84
N PHE A 323 -29.58 -26.68 -9.63
CA PHE A 323 -29.35 -28.11 -9.92
C PHE A 323 -28.01 -28.63 -9.36
N GLY A 324 -28.04 -29.85 -8.82
CA GLY A 324 -26.84 -30.68 -8.60
C GLY A 324 -26.20 -31.14 -9.91
#